data_AF-B4IM20-F1
#
_entry.id   AF-B4IM20-F1
#
_cell.length_a   1.000
_cell.length_b   1.000
_cell.length_c   1.000
_cell.angle_alpha   90.00
_cell.angle_beta   90.00
_cell.angle_gamma   90.00
#
_symmetry.space_group_name_H-M   'P 1'
#
loop_
_entity.id
_entity.type
_entity.pdbx_description
1 polymer ?
#
loop_
_entity_poly.entity_id
_entity_poly.type
_entity_poly.pdbx_seq_one_letter_code
_entity_poly.pdbx_strand_id
1 'polypeptide(L)'
;MMRALIHYKVKSDAEIWLYSSTSATMETADKMISHLEKMFVMSKESKLSMRQKLQNCVWIKREEFSKYYNEKWQLADNLALADDEFLEYVIDGIYDVNLRNLPMSRSFKTGAQFTRRP
;
A
#
# COMPACT_ATOMS: atom_id res chain seq x y z
N MET A 1 -2.84 -29.57 15.95
CA MET A 1 -3.02 -28.43 16.88
C MET A 1 -3.26 -27.09 16.19
N MET A 2 -2.58 -26.74 15.09
CA MET A 2 -2.73 -25.41 14.43
C MET A 2 -4.15 -25.04 13.98
N ARG A 3 -4.95 -26.00 13.51
CA ARG A 3 -6.34 -25.75 13.06
C ARG A 3 -7.23 -25.17 14.16
N ALA A 4 -7.16 -25.73 15.38
CA ALA A 4 -7.97 -25.26 16.51
C ALA A 4 -7.63 -23.81 16.90
N LEU A 5 -6.36 -23.40 16.74
CA LEU A 5 -5.93 -22.03 16.97
C LEU A 5 -6.49 -21.07 15.93
N ILE A 6 -6.56 -21.48 14.66
CA ILE A 6 -7.18 -20.68 13.59
C ILE A 6 -8.66 -20.45 13.90
N HIS A 7 -9.41 -21.50 14.22
CA HIS A 7 -10.82 -21.39 14.63
C HIS A 7 -11.02 -20.48 15.84
N TYR A 8 -10.10 -20.49 16.80
CA TYR A 8 -10.18 -19.62 17.98
C TYR A 8 -9.88 -18.15 17.65
N LYS A 9 -8.95 -17.89 16.73
CA LYS A 9 -8.46 -16.55 16.38
C LYS A 9 -9.33 -15.81 15.37
N VAL A 10 -10.00 -16.53 14.47
CA VAL A 10 -10.91 -15.95 13.48
C VAL A 10 -12.18 -15.46 14.18
N LYS A 11 -12.61 -14.22 13.87
CA LYS A 11 -13.75 -13.54 14.53
C LYS A 11 -14.60 -12.79 13.53
N SER A 12 -15.85 -12.51 13.92
CA SER A 12 -16.82 -11.72 13.14
C SER A 12 -17.06 -12.30 11.75
N ASP A 13 -16.88 -11.51 10.69
CA ASP A 13 -17.28 -11.85 9.33
C ASP A 13 -16.48 -13.04 8.78
N ALA A 14 -15.21 -13.15 9.20
CA ALA A 14 -14.36 -14.29 8.87
C ALA A 14 -14.78 -15.56 9.60
N GLU A 15 -15.39 -15.46 10.78
CA GLU A 15 -15.91 -16.60 11.55
C GLU A 15 -17.19 -17.13 10.92
N ILE A 16 -18.12 -16.24 10.57
CA ILE A 16 -19.36 -16.57 9.84
C ILE A 16 -19.02 -17.22 8.50
N TRP A 17 -18.04 -16.68 7.77
CA TRP A 17 -17.61 -17.26 6.51
C TRP A 17 -16.96 -18.64 6.69
N LEU A 18 -16.07 -18.79 7.68
CA LEU A 18 -15.39 -20.05 7.94
C LEU A 18 -16.43 -21.14 8.26
N TYR A 19 -17.41 -20.87 9.14
CA TYR A 19 -18.45 -21.84 9.48
C TYR A 19 -19.46 -22.10 8.35
N SER A 20 -19.68 -21.15 7.44
CA SER A 20 -20.55 -21.36 6.26
C SER A 20 -19.86 -22.14 5.14
N SER A 21 -18.52 -22.19 5.13
CA SER A 21 -17.73 -22.98 4.19
C SER A 21 -17.35 -24.35 4.80
N THR A 22 -18.24 -25.34 4.67
CA THR A 22 -18.05 -26.71 5.17
C THR A 22 -16.79 -27.40 4.61
N SER A 23 -16.34 -27.01 3.41
CA SER A 23 -15.10 -27.50 2.80
C SER A 23 -13.85 -26.89 3.45
N ALA A 24 -13.84 -25.58 3.73
CA ALA A 24 -12.68 -24.88 4.29
C ALA A 24 -12.42 -25.28 5.76
N THR A 25 -13.44 -25.68 6.51
CA THR A 25 -13.32 -26.09 7.92
C THR A 25 -12.72 -27.47 8.13
N MET A 26 -12.83 -28.35 7.13
CA MET A 26 -12.27 -29.71 7.18
C MET A 26 -10.84 -29.82 6.64
N GLU A 27 -10.30 -28.74 6.06
CA GLU A 27 -8.97 -28.71 5.46
C GLU A 27 -7.82 -28.52 6.46
N THR A 28 -6.58 -28.67 5.97
CA THR A 28 -5.36 -28.40 6.74
C THR A 28 -5.24 -26.92 7.10
N ALA A 29 -4.43 -26.62 8.13
CA ALA A 29 -4.21 -25.26 8.59
C ALA A 29 -3.70 -24.32 7.48
N ASP A 30 -2.77 -24.78 6.64
CA ASP A 30 -2.22 -24.01 5.52
C ASP A 30 -3.27 -23.64 4.47
N LYS A 31 -4.19 -24.56 4.18
CA LYS A 31 -5.29 -24.31 3.23
C LYS A 31 -6.34 -23.37 3.82
N MET A 32 -6.63 -23.48 5.11
CA MET A 32 -7.49 -22.51 5.82
C MET A 32 -6.91 -21.09 5.73
N ILE A 33 -5.61 -20.94 5.98
CA ILE A 33 -4.92 -19.64 5.87
C ILE A 33 -4.99 -19.14 4.42
N SER A 34 -4.68 -20.00 3.44
CA SER A 34 -4.74 -19.64 2.02
C SER A 34 -6.15 -19.20 1.59
N HIS A 35 -7.20 -19.85 2.09
CA HIS A 35 -8.58 -19.45 1.80
C HIS A 35 -8.97 -18.12 2.47
N LEU A 36 -8.56 -17.90 3.73
CA LEU A 36 -8.75 -16.63 4.42
C LEU A 36 -8.01 -15.48 3.70
N GLU A 37 -6.77 -15.72 3.26
CA GLU A 37 -6.03 -14.79 2.42
C GLU A 37 -6.78 -14.52 1.12
N LYS A 38 -7.25 -15.56 0.43
CA LYS A 38 -7.97 -15.38 -0.84
C LYS A 38 -9.27 -14.58 -0.70
N MET A 39 -9.99 -14.75 0.40
CA MET A 39 -11.26 -14.06 0.59
C MET A 39 -11.11 -12.65 1.16
N PHE A 40 -10.26 -12.48 2.17
CA PHE A 40 -10.18 -11.23 2.94
C PHE A 40 -8.96 -10.37 2.61
N VAL A 41 -7.91 -10.96 2.03
CA VAL A 41 -6.68 -10.24 1.64
C VAL A 41 -6.60 -10.05 0.13
N MET A 42 -7.07 -11.03 -0.67
CA MET A 42 -7.10 -10.95 -2.13
C MET A 42 -8.41 -10.36 -2.69
N SER A 43 -9.28 -9.80 -1.86
CA SER A 43 -10.19 -8.72 -2.28
C SER A 43 -9.33 -7.49 -2.61
N LYS A 44 -8.43 -7.65 -3.57
CA LYS A 44 -7.53 -6.63 -4.07
C LYS A 44 -8.43 -5.50 -4.51
N GLU A 45 -8.24 -4.35 -3.89
CA GLU A 45 -8.72 -3.10 -4.46
C GLU A 45 -8.35 -3.11 -5.95
N SER A 46 -9.29 -2.74 -6.80
CA SER A 46 -9.03 -2.67 -8.23
C SER A 46 -7.78 -1.84 -8.48
N LYS A 47 -6.93 -2.27 -9.41
CA LYS A 47 -5.79 -1.45 -9.85
C LYS A 47 -6.22 -0.01 -10.17
N LEU A 48 -7.44 0.16 -10.68
CA LEU A 48 -8.04 1.46 -10.95
C LEU A 48 -8.26 2.27 -9.65
N SER A 49 -8.88 1.69 -8.63
CA SER A 49 -9.15 2.40 -7.36
C SER A 49 -7.85 2.74 -6.64
N MET A 50 -6.84 1.88 -6.74
CA MET A 50 -5.53 2.16 -6.16
C MET A 50 -4.81 3.30 -6.89
N ARG A 51 -4.86 3.32 -8.24
CA ARG A 51 -4.33 4.45 -9.05
C ARG A 51 -5.04 5.76 -8.72
N GLN A 52 -6.36 5.73 -8.53
CA GLN A 52 -7.13 6.91 -8.11
C GLN A 52 -6.70 7.43 -6.74
N LYS A 53 -6.49 6.55 -5.75
CA LYS A 53 -5.96 6.94 -4.43
C LYS A 53 -4.57 7.57 -4.53
N LEU A 54 -3.72 7.02 -5.40
CA LEU A 54 -2.37 7.51 -5.65
C LEU A 54 -2.38 8.93 -6.26
N GLN A 55 -3.30 9.19 -7.19
CA GLN A 55 -3.53 10.51 -7.77
C GLN A 55 -4.09 11.51 -6.75
N ASN A 56 -5.02 11.07 -5.90
CA ASN A 56 -5.64 11.91 -4.89
C ASN A 56 -4.72 12.20 -3.69
N CYS A 57 -3.59 11.48 -3.56
CA CYS A 57 -2.56 11.75 -2.57
C CYS A 57 -1.72 12.96 -3.01
N VAL A 58 -2.06 14.12 -2.45
CA VAL A 58 -1.48 15.44 -2.75
C VAL A 58 -0.76 15.97 -1.52
N TRP A 59 0.42 16.54 -1.73
CA TRP A 59 1.23 17.15 -0.68
C TRP A 59 0.64 18.49 -0.24
N ILE A 60 0.34 18.61 1.04
CA ILE A 60 -0.24 19.78 1.69
C ILE A 60 0.90 20.66 2.23
N LYS A 61 0.85 21.98 1.99
CA LYS A 61 1.94 22.93 2.34
C LYS A 61 2.39 22.93 3.82
N ARG A 62 1.62 22.35 4.74
CA ARG A 62 1.91 22.30 6.18
C ARG A 62 2.41 20.94 6.66
N GLU A 63 2.49 19.93 5.78
CA GLU A 63 2.98 18.61 6.16
C GLU A 63 4.43 18.39 5.71
N GLU A 64 5.14 17.53 6.43
CA GLU A 64 6.49 17.15 6.04
C GLU A 64 6.45 16.32 4.75
N PHE A 65 7.34 16.66 3.82
CA PHE A 65 7.46 15.92 2.55
C PHE A 65 7.80 14.43 2.77
N SER A 66 8.56 14.10 3.81
CA SER A 66 8.87 12.72 4.20
C SER A 66 7.62 11.90 4.48
N LYS A 67 6.65 12.49 5.19
CA LYS A 67 5.37 11.85 5.50
C LYS A 67 4.57 11.60 4.22
N TYR A 68 4.46 12.62 3.37
CA TYR A 68 3.82 12.52 2.07
C TYR A 68 4.44 11.42 1.18
N TYR A 69 5.77 11.42 1.05
CA TYR A 69 6.49 10.45 0.23
C TYR A 69 6.27 9.02 0.72
N ASN A 70 6.32 8.80 2.04
CA ASN A 70 6.08 7.49 2.63
C ASN A 70 4.64 7.01 2.42
N GLU A 71 3.64 7.88 2.62
CA GLU A 71 2.24 7.55 2.35
C GLU A 71 2.03 7.20 0.87
N LYS A 72 2.68 7.95 -0.03
CA LYS A 72 2.61 7.72 -1.48
C LYS A 72 3.28 6.40 -1.87
N TRP A 73 4.42 6.07 -1.27
CA TRP A 73 5.12 4.80 -1.45
C TRP A 73 4.27 3.62 -0.98
N GLN A 74 3.64 3.72 0.19
CA GLN A 74 2.74 2.67 0.71
C GLN A 74 1.54 2.41 -0.20
N LEU A 75 1.01 3.45 -0.84
CA LEU A 75 -0.05 3.30 -1.84
C LEU A 75 0.45 2.66 -3.15
N ALA A 76 1.72 2.90 -3.52
CA ALA A 76 2.35 2.39 -4.74
C ALA A 76 2.85 0.94 -4.64
N ASP A 77 3.22 0.48 -3.45
CA ASP A 77 3.85 -0.84 -3.18
C ASP A 77 3.09 -2.01 -3.85
N ASN A 78 1.76 -1.94 -3.82
CA ASN A 78 0.89 -2.98 -4.36
C ASN A 78 0.62 -2.88 -5.88
N LEU A 79 1.09 -1.82 -6.57
CA LEU A 79 0.86 -1.62 -8.01
C LEU A 79 2.01 -2.12 -8.91
N ALA A 80 3.18 -2.46 -8.34
CA ALA A 80 4.38 -2.82 -9.10
C ALA A 80 4.72 -1.78 -10.19
N LEU A 81 4.73 -0.49 -9.80
CA LEU A 81 5.10 0.62 -10.69
C LEU A 81 6.61 0.62 -10.95
N ALA A 82 7.02 1.13 -12.10
CA ALA A 82 8.42 1.44 -12.35
C ALA A 82 8.84 2.71 -11.55
N ASP A 83 10.12 2.83 -11.22
CA ASP A 83 10.62 3.94 -10.38
C ASP A 83 10.37 5.32 -11.02
N ASP A 84 10.47 5.41 -12.34
CA ASP A 84 10.16 6.59 -13.15
C ASP A 84 8.68 6.93 -13.12
N GLU A 85 7.79 5.94 -13.28
CA GLU A 85 6.34 6.12 -13.16
C GLU A 85 5.96 6.60 -11.76
N PHE A 86 6.56 6.03 -10.71
CA PHE A 86 6.32 6.47 -9.34
C PHE A 86 6.78 7.91 -9.09
N LEU A 87 7.94 8.31 -9.62
CA LEU A 87 8.45 9.68 -9.53
C LEU A 87 7.50 10.69 -10.19
N GLU A 88 6.92 10.36 -11.35
CA GLU A 88 5.91 11.20 -12.00
C GLU A 88 4.69 11.42 -11.10
N TYR A 89 4.20 10.35 -10.47
CA TYR A 89 3.11 10.46 -9.50
C TYR A 89 3.47 11.35 -8.31
N VAL A 90 4.66 11.19 -7.74
CA VAL A 90 5.15 12.02 -6.62
C VAL A 90 5.18 13.50 -7.01
N ILE A 91 5.70 13.83 -8.20
CA ILE A 91 5.77 15.21 -8.69
C ILE A 91 4.37 15.76 -8.97
N ASP A 92 3.48 14.96 -9.57
CA ASP A 92 2.12 15.38 -9.90
C ASP A 92 1.31 15.77 -8.66
N GLY A 93 1.51 15.05 -7.56
CA GLY A 93 0.83 15.34 -6.31
C GLY A 93 1.44 16.51 -5.52
N ILE A 94 2.44 17.24 -6.01
CA ILE A 94 2.89 18.47 -5.36
C ILE A 94 1.92 19.61 -5.69
N TYR A 95 1.19 20.09 -4.68
CA TYR A 95 0.18 21.16 -4.85
C TYR A 95 0.78 22.49 -5.32
N ASP A 96 1.99 22.82 -4.88
CA ASP A 96 2.63 24.08 -5.25
C ASP A 96 3.29 24.00 -6.62
N VAL A 97 2.65 24.62 -7.62
CA VAL A 97 3.11 24.67 -9.01
C VAL A 97 4.53 25.26 -9.13
N ASN A 98 4.93 26.16 -8.22
CA ASN A 98 6.29 26.71 -8.24
C ASN A 98 7.31 25.67 -7.77
N LEU A 99 6.97 24.84 -6.77
CA LEU A 99 7.81 23.73 -6.33
C LEU A 99 7.84 22.59 -7.35
N ARG A 100 6.72 22.35 -8.04
CA ARG A 100 6.59 21.39 -9.13
C ARG A 100 7.43 21.77 -10.36
N ASN A 101 7.50 23.07 -10.66
CA ASN A 101 8.26 23.62 -11.80
C ASN A 101 9.65 24.12 -11.41
N LEU A 102 10.10 23.93 -10.16
CA LEU A 102 11.51 24.11 -9.83
C LEU A 102 12.30 23.22 -10.79
N PRO A 103 13.34 23.75 -11.45
CA PRO A 103 13.99 23.03 -12.50
C PRO A 103 14.59 21.73 -11.94
N MET A 104 13.96 20.62 -12.33
CA MET A 104 14.56 19.29 -12.44
C MET A 104 15.88 19.30 -13.26
N SER A 105 16.36 20.46 -13.73
CA SER A 105 17.65 20.64 -14.41
C SER A 105 18.85 20.86 -13.48
N ARG A 106 18.65 20.95 -12.15
CA ARG A 106 19.78 20.96 -11.21
C ARG A 106 19.62 19.89 -10.11
N SER A 107 20.16 18.71 -10.42
CA SER A 107 20.85 17.85 -9.45
C SER A 107 19.97 17.04 -8.49
N PHE A 108 19.36 15.96 -8.99
CA PHE A 108 19.30 14.71 -8.22
C PHE A 108 20.35 13.74 -8.75
N LYS A 109 21.63 14.10 -8.55
CA LYS A 109 22.70 13.12 -8.49
C LYS A 109 22.97 12.87 -7.01
N THR A 110 22.69 11.64 -6.59
CA THR A 110 23.13 11.00 -5.34
C THR A 110 22.21 11.19 -4.11
N GLY A 111 21.52 10.11 -3.73
CA GLY A 111 20.75 9.95 -2.48
C GLY A 111 21.58 9.93 -1.19
N ALA A 112 22.75 10.57 -1.17
CA ALA A 112 23.69 10.57 -0.05
C ALA A 112 23.71 11.88 0.76
N GLN A 113 22.83 12.85 0.48
CA GLN A 113 22.86 14.17 1.13
C GLN A 113 21.72 14.46 2.11
N PHE A 114 20.84 13.51 2.40
CA PHE A 114 19.77 13.72 3.39
C PHE A 114 20.21 13.64 4.86
N THR A 115 21.48 13.34 5.15
CA THR A 115 22.01 13.38 6.52
C THR A 115 23.31 14.17 6.59
N ARG A 116 23.19 15.49 6.76
CA ARG A 116 24.07 16.29 7.63
C ARG A 116 23.54 17.73 7.70
N ARG A 117 23.08 18.11 8.88
CA ARG A 117 23.11 19.49 9.37
C ARG A 117 23.86 19.49 10.72
N PRO A 118 24.40 20.66 11.10
CA PRO A 118 25.74 20.84 11.68
C PRO A 118 25.95 20.22 13.06
#